data_AF-A0A3B9CW77-F1
#
_entry.id   AF-A0A3B9CW77-F1
#
_cell.length_a   1.000
_cell.length_b   1.000
_cell.length_c   1.000
_cell.angle_alpha   90.00
_cell.angle_beta   90.00
_cell.angle_gamma   90.00
#
_symmetry.space_group_name_H-M   'P 1'
#
loop_
_entity.id
_entity.type
_entity.pdbx_description
1 polymer ?
#
loop_
_entity_poly.entity_id
_entity_poly.type
_entity_poly.pdbx_seq_one_letter_code
_entity_poly.pdbx_strand_id
1 'polypeptide(L)'
;MTSLNKLQCLALNAITLMVASADEVNWINGPDSEAPRVELTRSFSIEDSVRRATIRIAAEYCDVVVRMNGRVLVGLDSFGPLHEIDVARFIRRNANQLSLSLRNRPGPSAVAFTLDIQHSDRLLRVVSDDEWQCGQQAAKEHGRVSALYWGPARGSRITGFEDYTQWKMAQPGAANSSDAPEITCPPEFEVDLVRKAGPDDGSWVSMAFDPQGRAIIAREDQGLLQVTLNPDGTAGSLTSVNADLKECRGLLFAHGYLYANANNSKGLYRLSDRQPDGSWKTVDLLREFPGGVGHGRNDLALGPDGLIYSIHGDAVKLPEADIRDRTSPLRDRTAGQGHLIRTDKDGSRFELVAAGLRNPYGIAFHRDGD
;
A
#
# COMPACT_ATOMS: atom_id res chain seq x y z
N MET A 1 2.53 65.84 17.00
CA MET A 1 1.36 65.44 17.82
C MET A 1 0.74 64.23 17.13
N THR A 2 1.13 62.99 17.50
CA THR A 2 0.46 62.13 18.50
C THR A 2 -1.04 61.98 18.15
N SER A 3 -1.62 60.81 17.88
CA SER A 3 -1.37 59.49 18.45
C SER A 3 -2.22 58.39 17.77
N LEU A 4 -1.63 57.19 17.65
CA LEU A 4 -2.14 55.86 18.03
C LEU A 4 -3.37 55.21 17.34
N ASN A 5 -3.04 54.04 16.75
CA ASN A 5 -3.60 52.70 17.00
C ASN A 5 -5.02 52.34 16.54
N LYS A 6 -5.09 51.35 15.63
CA LYS A 6 -5.35 49.93 15.98
C LYS A 6 -5.27 49.05 14.72
N LEU A 7 -4.07 48.53 14.42
CA LEU A 7 -3.96 47.25 13.73
C LEU A 7 -4.03 46.18 14.82
N GLN A 8 -5.12 45.42 14.86
CA GLN A 8 -5.17 44.19 15.64
C GLN A 8 -4.35 43.13 14.92
N CYS A 9 -3.11 42.96 15.34
CA CYS A 9 -2.34 41.74 15.17
C CYS A 9 -3.11 40.62 15.88
N LEU A 10 -3.86 39.80 15.15
CA LEU A 10 -4.13 38.43 15.55
C LEU A 10 -2.81 37.68 15.34
N ALA A 11 -2.00 37.64 16.40
CA ALA A 11 -0.96 36.65 16.53
C ALA A 11 -1.66 35.28 16.56
N LEU A 12 -1.78 34.64 15.40
CA LEU A 12 -1.94 33.20 15.38
C LEU A 12 -0.67 32.66 16.04
N ASN A 13 -0.80 32.23 17.29
CA ASN A 13 0.16 31.32 17.89
C ASN A 13 0.19 30.11 16.97
N ALA A 14 1.16 30.10 16.06
CA ALA A 14 1.67 28.86 15.50
C ALA A 14 2.16 28.06 16.72
N ILE A 15 1.26 27.24 17.26
CA ILE A 15 1.68 26.04 17.98
C ILE A 15 2.34 25.23 16.87
N THR A 16 3.61 25.51 16.64
CA THR A 16 4.52 24.52 16.11
C THR A 16 4.40 23.38 17.11
N LEU A 17 3.51 22.42 16.83
CA LEU A 17 3.74 21.08 17.31
C LEU A 17 5.09 20.72 16.72
N MET A 18 6.15 20.98 17.48
CA MET A 18 7.32 20.15 17.42
C MET A 18 6.78 18.75 17.62
N VAL A 19 6.52 18.06 16.51
CA VAL A 19 6.62 16.61 16.50
C VAL A 19 8.00 16.37 17.08
N ALA A 20 8.03 15.93 18.34
CA ALA A 20 9.27 15.60 19.00
C ALA A 20 10.06 14.72 18.03
N SER A 21 11.29 15.13 17.74
CA SER A 21 12.29 14.40 16.95
C SER A 21 12.04 12.90 17.07
N ALA A 22 11.67 12.27 15.96
CA ALA A 22 11.83 10.84 15.85
C ALA A 22 13.35 10.61 15.88
N ASP A 23 13.91 10.43 17.08
CA ASP A 23 15.32 10.11 17.27
C ASP A 23 15.70 9.03 16.27
N GLU A 24 16.67 9.35 15.43
CA GLU A 24 16.83 8.75 14.12
C GLU A 24 17.29 7.30 14.26
N VAL A 25 16.47 6.35 13.82
CA VAL A 25 16.81 4.93 13.87
C VAL A 25 17.60 4.60 12.62
N ASN A 26 18.81 4.06 12.80
CA ASN A 26 19.68 3.62 11.72
C ASN A 26 19.74 2.09 11.66
N TRP A 27 19.92 1.56 10.45
CA TRP A 27 20.38 0.19 10.28
C TRP A 27 21.83 0.11 10.73
N ILE A 28 22.15 -0.74 11.70
CA ILE A 28 23.52 -0.87 12.24
C ILE A 28 24.04 -2.30 12.13
N ASN A 29 25.35 -2.46 12.04
CA ASN A 29 26.06 -3.73 12.24
C ASN A 29 27.46 -3.47 12.82
N GLY A 30 28.28 -4.52 12.98
CA GLY A 30 29.68 -4.40 13.34
C GLY A 30 30.48 -3.67 12.25
N PRO A 31 31.62 -3.07 12.60
CA PRO A 31 32.44 -2.32 11.65
C PRO A 31 33.04 -3.18 10.54
N ASP A 32 33.25 -4.48 10.80
CA ASP A 32 33.68 -5.47 9.81
C ASP A 32 32.46 -6.09 9.13
N SER A 33 32.24 -5.76 7.86
CA SER A 33 31.11 -6.24 7.06
C SER A 33 31.19 -7.73 6.72
N GLU A 34 32.36 -8.35 6.83
CA GLU A 34 32.57 -9.77 6.51
C GLU A 34 32.49 -10.68 7.75
N ALA A 35 32.36 -10.09 8.94
CA ALA A 35 32.30 -10.85 10.18
C ALA A 35 31.06 -11.77 10.20
N PRO A 36 31.20 -13.09 10.37
CA PRO A 36 30.06 -14.02 10.38
C PRO A 36 29.19 -13.90 11.64
N ARG A 37 29.76 -13.32 12.71
CA ARG A 37 29.08 -13.06 13.98
C ARG A 37 29.49 -11.69 14.49
N VAL A 38 28.50 -10.95 14.98
CA VAL A 38 28.70 -9.62 15.57
C VAL A 38 27.96 -9.58 16.90
N GLU A 39 28.59 -8.97 17.90
CA GLU A 39 27.96 -8.70 19.20
C GLU A 39 27.91 -7.19 19.41
N LEU A 40 26.71 -6.63 19.45
CA LEU A 40 26.49 -5.20 19.72
C LEU A 40 25.97 -5.04 21.13
N THR A 41 26.50 -4.08 21.88
CA THR A 41 26.05 -3.79 23.25
C THR A 41 25.75 -2.31 23.44
N ARG A 42 24.71 -2.02 24.24
CA ARG A 42 24.39 -0.65 24.66
C ARG A 42 23.95 -0.64 26.11
N SER A 43 24.51 0.27 26.88
CA SER A 43 24.19 0.43 28.30
C SER A 43 23.29 1.64 28.51
N PHE A 44 22.37 1.55 29.46
CA PHE A 44 21.53 2.67 29.88
C PHE A 44 21.24 2.57 31.37
N SER A 45 20.85 3.68 31.98
CA SER A 45 20.52 3.73 33.41
C SER A 45 19.14 4.31 33.65
N ILE A 46 18.40 3.75 34.62
CA ILE A 46 17.08 4.22 34.99
C ILE A 46 16.86 4.17 36.50
N GLU A 47 16.63 5.31 37.12
CA GLU A 47 16.51 5.41 38.59
C GLU A 47 15.06 5.26 39.07
N ASP A 48 14.11 5.64 38.22
CA ASP A 48 12.67 5.67 38.48
C ASP A 48 11.99 4.31 38.22
N SER A 49 10.73 4.19 38.66
CA SER A 49 9.89 3.06 38.28
C SER A 49 9.48 3.13 36.82
N VAL A 50 9.60 1.99 36.14
CA VAL A 50 9.15 1.80 34.75
C VAL A 50 7.65 1.53 34.75
N ARG A 51 6.88 2.35 34.02
CA ARG A 51 5.45 2.13 33.79
C ARG A 51 5.21 1.23 32.59
N ARG A 52 5.98 1.43 31.51
CA ARG A 52 5.93 0.66 30.26
C ARG A 52 7.30 0.66 29.63
N ALA A 53 7.70 -0.45 29.02
CA ALA A 53 8.87 -0.47 28.16
C ALA A 53 8.65 -1.40 26.97
N THR A 54 8.93 -0.91 25.76
CA THR A 54 8.66 -1.65 24.52
C THR A 54 9.90 -1.64 23.63
N ILE A 55 10.33 -2.82 23.20
CA ILE A 55 11.32 -2.98 22.13
C ILE A 55 10.60 -3.08 20.79
N ARG A 56 11.11 -2.38 19.77
CA ARG A 56 10.87 -2.66 18.35
C ARG A 56 12.18 -3.10 17.72
N ILE A 57 12.17 -4.19 16.97
CA ILE A 57 13.39 -4.72 16.32
C ILE A 57 13.06 -5.38 14.98
N ALA A 58 13.92 -5.17 13.99
CA ALA A 58 13.93 -5.88 12.71
C ALA A 58 15.37 -6.17 12.28
N ALA A 59 15.56 -7.22 11.48
CA ALA A 59 16.86 -7.65 11.01
C ALA A 59 16.80 -8.06 9.54
N GLU A 60 17.74 -7.55 8.76
CA GLU A 60 17.88 -7.81 7.32
C GLU A 60 19.18 -8.56 7.09
N TYR A 61 19.14 -9.64 6.32
CA TYR A 61 20.29 -10.51 6.02
C TYR A 61 21.05 -11.04 7.26
N CYS A 62 20.48 -11.00 8.46
CA CYS A 62 21.08 -11.60 9.66
C CYS A 62 20.02 -12.16 10.59
N ASP A 63 20.38 -13.20 11.34
CA ASP A 63 19.59 -13.66 12.48
C ASP A 63 20.06 -12.89 13.71
N VAL A 64 19.16 -12.48 14.60
CA VAL A 64 19.52 -11.72 15.81
C VAL A 64 18.90 -12.32 17.07
N VAL A 65 19.69 -12.39 18.14
CA VAL A 65 19.22 -12.71 19.49
C VAL A 65 19.33 -11.48 20.37
N VAL A 66 18.20 -11.04 20.92
CA VAL A 66 18.14 -9.87 21.80
C VAL A 66 18.26 -10.31 23.24
N ARG A 67 19.14 -9.64 23.98
CA ARG A 67 19.33 -9.83 25.42
C ARG A 67 19.18 -8.53 26.17
N MET A 68 18.62 -8.64 27.37
CA MET A 68 18.66 -7.57 28.36
C MET A 68 19.18 -8.15 29.67
N ASN A 69 20.23 -7.54 30.21
CA ASN A 69 20.89 -7.96 31.45
C ASN A 69 21.27 -9.46 31.45
N GLY A 70 21.77 -9.94 30.29
CA GLY A 70 22.17 -11.33 30.06
C GLY A 70 21.02 -12.31 29.77
N ARG A 71 19.75 -11.91 29.93
CA ARG A 71 18.59 -12.78 29.68
C ARG A 71 18.13 -12.68 28.23
N VAL A 72 17.85 -13.82 27.59
CA VAL A 72 17.23 -13.88 26.25
C VAL A 72 15.83 -13.25 26.31
N LEU A 73 15.53 -12.32 25.42
CA LEU A 73 14.21 -11.74 25.25
C LEU A 73 13.49 -12.34 24.04
N VAL A 74 14.15 -12.35 22.88
CA VAL A 74 13.61 -12.84 21.60
C VAL A 74 14.76 -13.27 20.67
N GLY A 75 14.48 -14.16 19.74
CA GLY A 75 15.32 -14.43 18.58
C GLY A 75 14.52 -14.13 17.30
N LEU A 76 15.16 -13.53 16.31
CA LEU A 76 14.59 -13.22 15.01
C LEU A 76 15.44 -13.90 13.94
N ASP A 77 14.77 -14.46 12.94
CA ASP A 77 15.40 -14.96 11.73
C ASP A 77 15.54 -13.82 10.70
N SER A 78 16.51 -13.96 9.79
CA SER A 78 16.68 -13.03 8.67
C SER A 78 15.37 -12.86 7.87
N PHE A 79 15.03 -11.62 7.50
CA PHE A 79 13.80 -11.26 6.76
C PHE A 79 12.51 -11.54 7.54
N GLY A 80 12.59 -11.65 8.86
CA GLY A 80 11.42 -11.71 9.75
C GLY A 80 10.63 -10.41 9.77
N PRO A 81 9.36 -10.44 10.24
CA PRO A 81 8.57 -9.23 10.42
C PRO A 81 9.17 -8.30 11.49
N LEU A 82 8.73 -7.05 11.53
CA LEU A 82 9.00 -6.16 12.67
C LEU A 82 8.42 -6.78 13.95
N HIS A 83 9.24 -6.91 14.99
CA HIS A 83 8.81 -7.43 16.29
C HIS A 83 8.61 -6.29 17.31
N GLU A 84 7.50 -6.34 18.03
CA GLU A 84 7.17 -5.45 19.16
C GLU A 84 7.02 -6.27 20.45
N ILE A 85 7.77 -5.91 21.50
CA ILE A 85 7.89 -6.74 22.71
C ILE A 85 7.81 -5.86 23.96
N ASP A 86 6.93 -6.18 24.89
CA ASP A 86 6.92 -5.59 26.23
C ASP A 86 8.08 -6.17 27.07
N VAL A 87 8.96 -5.28 27.53
CA VAL A 87 10.16 -5.62 28.29
C VAL A 87 10.23 -4.97 29.66
N ALA A 88 9.15 -4.32 30.13
CA ALA A 88 9.14 -3.57 31.39
C ALA A 88 9.66 -4.40 32.58
N ARG A 89 9.27 -5.68 32.63
CA ARG A 89 9.66 -6.62 33.69
C ARG A 89 11.14 -7.04 33.69
N PHE A 90 11.89 -6.74 32.64
CA PHE A 90 13.29 -7.12 32.50
C PHE A 90 14.26 -5.98 32.81
N ILE A 91 13.74 -4.76 32.90
CA ILE A 91 14.50 -3.57 33.26
C ILE A 91 14.73 -3.56 34.77
N ARG A 92 15.98 -3.33 35.17
CA ARG A 92 16.41 -3.19 36.55
C ARG A 92 16.55 -1.72 36.90
N ARG A 93 16.47 -1.39 38.19
CA ARG A 93 16.85 -0.06 38.66
C ARG A 93 18.36 0.15 38.49
N ASN A 94 18.75 1.36 38.14
CA ASN A 94 20.11 1.80 37.80
C ASN A 94 20.58 1.17 36.48
N ALA A 95 21.77 0.57 36.46
CA ALA A 95 22.43 0.11 35.25
C ALA A 95 21.71 -1.08 34.59
N ASN A 96 21.53 -0.96 33.28
CA ASN A 96 21.03 -2.00 32.40
C ASN A 96 21.95 -2.12 31.19
N GLN A 97 21.98 -3.31 30.60
CA GLN A 97 22.71 -3.59 29.37
C GLN A 97 21.82 -4.32 28.38
N LEU A 98 21.79 -3.83 27.15
CA LEU A 98 21.27 -4.52 25.97
C LEU A 98 22.40 -5.20 25.23
N SER A 99 22.10 -6.34 24.63
CA SER A 99 23.03 -7.04 23.74
C SER A 99 22.27 -7.63 22.55
N LEU A 100 22.83 -7.46 21.36
CA LEU A 100 22.34 -8.02 20.11
C LEU A 100 23.42 -8.95 19.55
N SER A 101 23.15 -10.26 19.59
CA SER A 101 24.01 -11.26 18.98
C SER A 101 23.54 -11.54 17.56
N LEU A 102 24.27 -11.05 16.56
CA LEU A 102 23.95 -11.19 15.15
C LEU A 102 24.71 -12.37 14.54
N ARG A 103 24.05 -13.12 13.66
CA ARG A 103 24.65 -14.08 12.73
C ARG A 103 24.42 -13.59 11.30
N ASN A 104 25.45 -13.01 10.71
CA ASN A 104 25.39 -12.42 9.37
C ASN A 104 25.20 -13.50 8.29
N ARG A 105 24.46 -13.16 7.23
CA ARG A 105 24.26 -13.96 6.02
C ARG A 105 24.81 -13.18 4.81
N PRO A 106 25.03 -13.84 3.66
CA PRO A 106 25.43 -13.13 2.44
C PRO A 106 24.45 -12.00 2.11
N GLY A 107 24.94 -10.77 2.06
CA GLY A 107 24.16 -9.55 1.83
C GLY A 107 24.45 -8.45 2.87
N PRO A 108 23.74 -7.31 2.79
CA PRO A 108 23.93 -6.18 3.69
C PRO A 108 23.30 -6.45 5.06
N SER A 109 23.92 -7.34 5.84
CA SER A 109 23.48 -7.69 7.19
C SER A 109 23.35 -6.43 8.05
N ALA A 110 22.19 -6.19 8.64
CA ALA A 110 21.97 -5.07 9.54
C ALA A 110 20.76 -5.28 10.46
N VAL A 111 20.77 -4.61 11.62
CA VAL A 111 19.67 -4.59 12.58
C VAL A 111 19.20 -3.16 12.82
N ALA A 112 17.90 -2.98 12.95
CA ALA A 112 17.27 -1.76 13.44
C ALA A 112 16.62 -2.04 14.80
N PHE A 113 16.72 -1.10 15.74
CA PHE A 113 16.28 -1.30 17.12
C PHE A 113 15.77 -0.01 17.75
N THR A 114 14.68 -0.09 18.52
CA THR A 114 14.31 0.95 19.49
C THR A 114 13.84 0.31 20.78
N LEU A 115 14.20 0.91 21.92
CA LEU A 115 13.61 0.65 23.22
C LEU A 115 13.03 1.96 23.76
N ASP A 116 11.72 2.00 23.91
CA ASP A 116 10.97 3.10 24.49
C ASP A 116 10.59 2.76 25.92
N ILE A 117 11.04 3.56 26.89
CA ILE A 117 10.79 3.36 28.32
C ILE A 117 10.04 4.55 28.87
N GLN A 118 8.78 4.34 29.21
CA GLN A 118 7.99 5.30 29.98
C GLN A 118 8.32 5.13 31.47
N HIS A 119 8.98 6.13 32.05
CA HIS A 119 9.29 6.18 33.48
C HIS A 119 8.88 7.53 34.05
N SER A 120 8.20 7.52 35.19
CA SER A 120 7.55 8.75 35.70
C SER A 120 6.72 9.41 34.57
N ASP A 121 6.85 10.73 34.37
CA ASP A 121 6.24 11.47 33.24
C ASP A 121 7.26 11.78 32.12
N ARG A 122 8.30 10.95 31.98
CA ARG A 122 9.36 11.06 30.96
C ARG A 122 9.42 9.82 30.08
N LEU A 123 9.91 10.01 28.86
CA LEU A 123 10.25 8.94 27.92
C LEU A 123 11.77 8.89 27.79
N LEU A 124 12.36 7.73 28.09
CA LEU A 124 13.74 7.41 27.71
C LEU A 124 13.68 6.53 26.46
N ARG A 125 14.42 6.92 25.42
CA ARG A 125 14.51 6.16 24.17
C ARG A 125 15.95 5.75 23.93
N VAL A 126 16.14 4.48 23.56
CA VAL A 126 17.41 3.94 23.05
C VAL A 126 17.15 3.51 21.62
N VAL A 127 17.94 3.99 20.65
CA VAL A 127 17.76 3.68 19.22
C VAL A 127 18.91 2.81 18.71
N SER A 128 18.90 2.36 17.45
CA SER A 128 20.08 1.82 16.80
C SER A 128 20.81 2.96 16.09
N ASP A 129 22.02 3.27 16.58
CA ASP A 129 22.89 4.37 16.16
C ASP A 129 24.36 3.97 16.39
N ASP A 130 25.29 4.89 16.16
CA ASP A 130 26.73 4.70 16.39
C ASP A 130 27.15 4.67 17.88
N GLU A 131 26.25 4.84 18.84
CA GLU A 131 26.56 4.70 20.27
C GLU A 131 26.63 3.22 20.72
N TRP A 132 26.10 2.29 19.91
CA TRP A 132 26.26 0.85 20.15
C TRP A 132 27.71 0.42 20.00
N GLN A 133 28.16 -0.49 20.86
CA GLN A 133 29.55 -0.96 20.91
C GLN A 133 29.68 -2.38 20.36
N CYS A 134 30.60 -2.57 19.40
CA CYS A 134 31.10 -3.84 18.93
C CYS A 134 32.54 -4.05 19.46
N GLY A 135 32.66 -4.66 20.65
CA GLY A 135 33.94 -4.77 21.33
C GLY A 135 34.46 -3.41 21.84
N GLN A 136 35.53 -2.90 21.22
CA GLN A 136 36.11 -1.57 21.54
C GLN A 136 35.82 -0.53 20.45
N GLN A 137 35.00 -0.88 19.46
CA GLN A 137 34.65 -0.02 18.34
C GLN A 137 33.16 0.29 18.35
N ALA A 138 32.78 1.46 17.85
CA ALA A 138 31.40 1.79 17.58
C ALA A 138 30.79 0.87 16.51
N ALA A 139 29.47 0.67 16.58
CA ALA A 139 28.71 0.07 15.50
C ALA A 139 28.79 0.95 14.25
N LYS A 140 28.69 0.31 13.09
CA LYS A 140 28.66 0.99 11.80
C LYS A 140 27.21 1.21 11.37
N GLU A 141 26.89 2.43 11.00
CA GLU A 141 25.60 2.78 10.41
C GLU A 141 25.58 2.52 8.90
N HIS A 142 24.49 1.94 8.42
CA HIS A 142 24.23 1.61 7.02
C HIS A 142 23.12 2.49 6.41
N GLY A 143 22.67 3.50 7.15
CA GLY A 143 21.66 4.46 6.72
C GLY A 143 20.37 4.38 7.53
N ARG A 144 19.54 5.40 7.36
CA ARG A 144 18.33 5.61 8.13
C ARG A 144 17.25 4.58 7.79
N VAL A 145 16.57 4.09 8.81
CA VAL A 145 15.39 3.25 8.64
C VAL A 145 14.22 4.12 8.16
N SER A 146 13.52 3.66 7.12
CA SER A 146 12.37 4.37 6.60
C SER A 146 11.29 4.56 7.66
N ALA A 147 10.75 5.78 7.81
CA ALA A 147 9.64 6.07 8.71
C ALA A 147 8.35 5.31 8.34
N LEU A 148 8.21 4.84 7.09
CA LEU A 148 7.12 3.93 6.71
C LEU A 148 7.25 2.56 7.40
N TYR A 149 8.49 2.09 7.58
CA TYR A 149 8.80 0.81 8.20
C TYR A 149 8.88 0.90 9.73
N TRP A 150 9.43 2.01 10.26
CA TRP A 150 9.70 2.18 11.70
C TRP A 150 8.78 3.14 12.45
N GLY A 151 7.97 3.94 11.76
CA GLY A 151 7.08 4.91 12.39
C GLY A 151 6.14 4.24 13.39
N PRO A 152 5.59 4.98 14.38
CA PRO A 152 4.51 4.45 15.22
C PRO A 152 3.49 3.84 14.28
N ALA A 153 3.10 2.58 14.52
CA ALA A 153 2.22 1.81 13.65
C ALA A 153 1.18 2.79 13.09
N ARG A 154 1.32 3.12 11.79
CA ARG A 154 0.42 4.09 11.16
C ARG A 154 -0.97 3.58 11.48
N GLY A 155 -1.83 4.45 11.98
CA GLY A 155 -3.13 4.11 12.52
C GLY A 155 -4.10 3.45 11.53
N SER A 156 -3.64 2.81 10.46
CA SER A 156 -4.37 1.69 9.86
C SER A 156 -4.41 0.56 10.90
N ARG A 157 -5.43 0.62 11.74
CA ARG A 157 -5.90 -0.45 12.62
C ARG A 157 -6.28 -1.74 11.88
N ILE A 158 -6.01 -1.82 10.58
CA ILE A 158 -6.22 -2.96 9.70
C ILE A 158 -5.26 -4.09 10.07
N THR A 159 -5.68 -4.86 11.07
CA THR A 159 -5.17 -6.20 11.31
C THR A 159 -5.75 -7.15 10.26
N GLY A 160 -5.06 -8.28 9.99
CA GLY A 160 -5.61 -9.34 9.13
C GLY A 160 -6.89 -10.01 9.65
N PHE A 161 -7.46 -9.51 10.75
CA PHE A 161 -8.71 -9.94 11.37
C PHE A 161 -9.82 -8.88 11.29
N GLU A 162 -9.57 -7.72 10.68
CA GLU A 162 -10.65 -6.75 10.46
C GLU A 162 -11.65 -7.27 9.43
N ASP A 163 -12.93 -7.01 9.69
CA ASP A 163 -14.05 -7.54 8.93
C ASP A 163 -14.02 -7.02 7.48
N TYR A 164 -14.13 -7.94 6.51
CA TYR A 164 -14.35 -7.64 5.09
C TYR A 164 -15.44 -6.59 4.87
N THR A 165 -16.39 -6.46 5.80
CA THR A 165 -17.51 -5.53 5.69
C THR A 165 -17.22 -4.09 6.08
N GLN A 166 -15.95 -3.66 6.17
CA GLN A 166 -15.59 -2.25 6.41
C GLN A 166 -16.25 -1.24 5.48
N TRP A 167 -16.49 -1.61 4.22
CA TRP A 167 -17.25 -0.79 3.27
C TRP A 167 -18.65 -0.41 3.78
N LYS A 168 -19.25 -1.21 4.68
CA LYS A 168 -20.56 -0.90 5.29
C LYS A 168 -20.51 0.33 6.19
N MET A 169 -19.33 0.74 6.66
CA MET A 169 -19.18 1.98 7.43
C MET A 169 -19.46 3.23 6.60
N ALA A 170 -19.42 3.12 5.27
CA ALA A 170 -19.82 4.18 4.35
C ALA A 170 -21.34 4.23 4.09
N GLN A 171 -22.13 3.29 4.64
CA GLN A 171 -23.59 3.28 4.46
C GLN A 171 -24.27 4.38 5.28
N PRO A 172 -25.35 4.99 4.75
CA PRO A 172 -26.14 5.96 5.50
C PRO A 172 -26.62 5.39 6.85
N GLY A 173 -26.33 6.10 7.95
CA GLY A 173 -26.77 5.72 9.30
C GLY A 173 -25.82 4.81 10.09
N ALA A 174 -24.63 4.51 9.57
CA ALA A 174 -23.59 3.81 10.34
C ALA A 174 -23.09 4.68 11.51
N ALA A 175 -22.93 4.07 12.69
CA ALA A 175 -22.58 4.77 13.95
C ALA A 175 -21.21 5.49 13.97
N ASN A 176 -20.39 5.28 12.94
CA ASN A 176 -19.07 5.89 12.74
C ASN A 176 -18.96 6.65 11.40
N SER A 177 -20.05 7.25 10.91
CA SER A 177 -20.00 8.17 9.76
C SER A 177 -19.32 9.50 10.15
N SER A 178 -18.04 9.42 10.53
CA SER A 178 -17.15 10.57 10.62
C SER A 178 -17.02 11.19 9.22
N ASP A 179 -17.19 12.51 9.12
CA ASP A 179 -17.33 13.25 7.86
C ASP A 179 -16.08 13.28 6.96
N ALA A 180 -14.95 12.72 7.41
CA ALA A 180 -13.78 12.46 6.60
C ALA A 180 -13.08 11.17 7.06
N PRO A 181 -12.64 10.31 6.14
CA PRO A 181 -11.75 9.19 6.49
C PRO A 181 -10.44 9.74 7.06
N GLU A 182 -9.96 9.15 8.15
CA GLU A 182 -8.59 9.41 8.64
C GLU A 182 -7.59 8.75 7.67
N ILE A 183 -7.22 9.47 6.61
CA ILE A 183 -6.23 9.01 5.64
C ILE A 183 -4.84 9.46 6.10
N THR A 184 -3.94 8.51 6.31
CA THR A 184 -2.52 8.81 6.57
C THR A 184 -1.76 8.87 5.25
N CYS A 185 -1.18 10.02 4.91
CA CYS A 185 -0.33 10.19 3.74
C CYS A 185 1.17 10.18 4.13
N PRO A 186 2.09 9.65 3.29
CA PRO A 186 3.52 9.85 3.48
C PRO A 186 3.89 11.34 3.43
N PRO A 187 5.05 11.75 4.00
CA PRO A 187 5.57 13.10 3.76
C PRO A 187 5.61 13.43 2.27
N GLU A 188 5.34 14.69 1.92
CA GLU A 188 5.24 15.19 0.53
C GLU A 188 4.01 14.73 -0.27
N PHE A 189 3.11 13.96 0.33
CA PHE A 189 1.81 13.62 -0.27
C PHE A 189 0.67 14.35 0.43
N GLU A 190 -0.31 14.78 -0.37
CA GLU A 190 -1.56 15.38 0.08
C GLU A 190 -2.74 14.55 -0.44
N VAL A 191 -3.84 14.54 0.31
CA VAL A 191 -5.06 13.82 -0.07
C VAL A 191 -6.23 14.78 0.01
N ASP A 192 -6.77 15.13 -1.15
CA ASP A 192 -7.91 16.01 -1.28
C ASP A 192 -9.17 15.24 -1.66
N LEU A 193 -10.27 15.60 -1.00
CA LEU A 193 -11.59 15.12 -1.40
C LEU A 193 -12.03 15.85 -2.67
N VAL A 194 -11.93 15.17 -3.80
CA VAL A 194 -12.35 15.70 -5.10
C VAL A 194 -13.87 15.62 -5.30
N ARG A 195 -14.48 14.48 -4.92
CA ARG A 195 -15.93 14.25 -5.06
C ARG A 195 -16.44 13.15 -4.12
N LYS A 196 -17.67 13.32 -3.63
CA LYS A 196 -18.47 12.24 -3.02
C LYS A 196 -19.55 11.78 -4.01
N ALA A 197 -19.77 10.47 -4.11
CA ALA A 197 -20.87 9.91 -4.89
C ALA A 197 -22.22 10.36 -4.28
N GLY A 198 -23.14 10.82 -5.11
CA GLY A 198 -24.52 11.08 -4.72
C GLY A 198 -25.36 9.79 -4.65
N PRO A 199 -26.61 9.88 -4.15
CA PRO A 199 -27.50 8.71 -4.03
C PRO A 199 -27.73 7.96 -5.34
N ASP A 200 -27.69 8.65 -6.48
CA ASP A 200 -27.96 8.09 -7.81
C ASP A 200 -26.69 7.69 -8.58
N ASP A 201 -25.50 7.96 -8.02
CA ASP A 201 -24.21 7.76 -8.69
C ASP A 201 -23.67 6.33 -8.55
N GLY A 202 -24.31 5.51 -7.71
CA GLY A 202 -23.89 4.14 -7.42
C GLY A 202 -22.56 4.02 -6.66
N SER A 203 -22.12 2.78 -6.44
CA SER A 203 -20.79 2.46 -5.91
C SER A 203 -19.78 2.50 -7.05
N TRP A 204 -18.59 3.10 -6.84
CA TRP A 204 -17.57 3.25 -7.88
C TRP A 204 -16.47 2.19 -7.70
N VAL A 205 -16.15 1.47 -8.77
CA VAL A 205 -15.28 0.27 -8.68
C VAL A 205 -14.01 0.36 -9.55
N SER A 206 -14.02 1.16 -10.62
CA SER A 206 -12.84 1.35 -11.48
C SER A 206 -12.81 2.78 -12.02
N MET A 207 -11.61 3.25 -12.39
CA MET A 207 -11.42 4.57 -12.98
C MET A 207 -10.29 4.55 -14.01
N ALA A 208 -10.45 5.29 -15.10
CA ALA A 208 -9.37 5.57 -16.06
C ALA A 208 -9.45 7.02 -16.55
N PHE A 209 -8.30 7.63 -16.83
CA PHE A 209 -8.25 8.97 -17.39
C PHE A 209 -8.15 8.93 -18.91
N ASP A 210 -8.94 9.76 -19.58
CA ASP A 210 -8.80 9.96 -21.01
C ASP A 210 -7.62 10.92 -21.33
N PRO A 211 -7.19 11.04 -22.60
CA PRO A 211 -6.07 11.90 -22.96
C PRO A 211 -6.29 13.40 -22.71
N GLN A 212 -7.51 13.82 -22.37
CA GLN A 212 -7.83 15.20 -21.97
C GLN A 212 -7.82 15.37 -20.45
N GLY A 213 -7.49 14.32 -19.67
CA GLY A 213 -7.46 14.35 -18.22
C GLY A 213 -8.83 14.20 -17.55
N ARG A 214 -9.87 13.80 -18.29
CA ARG A 214 -11.19 13.52 -17.70
C ARG A 214 -11.20 12.09 -17.16
N ALA A 215 -11.77 11.90 -15.98
CA ALA A 215 -11.93 10.58 -15.39
C ALA A 215 -13.20 9.91 -15.93
N ILE A 216 -13.08 8.67 -16.39
CA ILE A 216 -14.21 7.75 -16.59
C ILE A 216 -14.25 6.82 -15.39
N ILE A 217 -15.38 6.79 -14.71
CA ILE A 217 -15.62 6.02 -13.50
C ILE A 217 -16.64 4.93 -13.83
N ALA A 218 -16.32 3.69 -13.52
CA ALA A 218 -17.25 2.59 -13.63
C ALA A 218 -18.01 2.38 -12.33
N ARG A 219 -19.31 2.14 -12.48
CA ARG A 219 -20.16 1.76 -11.35
C ARG A 219 -20.12 0.25 -11.13
N GLU A 220 -20.22 -0.16 -9.86
CA GLU A 220 -20.30 -1.56 -9.44
C GLU A 220 -21.60 -2.22 -9.92
N ASP A 221 -22.69 -1.47 -10.02
CA ASP A 221 -23.93 -1.97 -10.60
C ASP A 221 -23.88 -1.94 -12.14
N GLN A 222 -24.08 -0.77 -12.74
CA GLN A 222 -24.24 -0.59 -14.17
C GLN A 222 -23.92 0.83 -14.61
N GLY A 223 -23.21 0.93 -15.73
CA GLY A 223 -22.92 2.17 -16.42
C GLY A 223 -21.55 2.77 -16.11
N LEU A 224 -21.18 3.74 -16.94
CA LEU A 224 -19.96 4.51 -16.86
C LEU A 224 -20.32 5.99 -16.72
N LEU A 225 -19.59 6.68 -15.84
CA LEU A 225 -19.74 8.09 -15.56
C LEU A 225 -18.48 8.83 -15.99
N GLN A 226 -18.60 10.07 -16.45
CA GLN A 226 -17.47 10.94 -16.75
C GLN A 226 -17.44 12.09 -15.74
N VAL A 227 -16.26 12.36 -15.19
CA VAL A 227 -15.95 13.55 -14.40
C VAL A 227 -14.89 14.37 -15.12
N THR A 228 -15.18 15.64 -15.35
CA THR A 228 -14.16 16.62 -15.75
C THR A 228 -13.59 17.26 -14.49
N LEU A 229 -12.27 17.32 -14.37
CA LEU A 229 -11.60 18.02 -13.28
C LEU A 229 -11.41 19.50 -13.65
N ASN A 230 -11.63 20.39 -12.69
CA ASN A 230 -11.32 21.80 -12.82
C ASN A 230 -9.81 22.05 -12.68
N PRO A 231 -9.29 23.20 -13.13
CA PRO A 231 -7.86 23.52 -13.00
C PRO A 231 -7.32 23.52 -11.57
N ASP A 232 -8.19 23.71 -10.58
CA ASP A 232 -7.87 23.67 -9.14
C ASP A 232 -7.95 22.26 -8.54
N GLY A 233 -8.16 21.21 -9.36
CA GLY A 233 -8.26 19.83 -8.93
C GLY A 233 -9.64 19.41 -8.41
N THR A 234 -10.60 20.33 -8.32
CA THR A 234 -11.97 20.01 -7.88
C THR A 234 -12.76 19.29 -8.99
N ALA A 235 -13.75 18.47 -8.61
CA ALA A 235 -14.62 17.85 -9.61
C ALA A 235 -15.61 18.86 -10.21
N GLY A 236 -15.69 18.88 -11.53
CA GLY A 236 -16.78 19.50 -12.28
C GLY A 236 -18.03 18.62 -12.34
N SER A 237 -18.74 18.65 -13.47
CA SER A 237 -19.95 17.86 -13.67
C SER A 237 -19.67 16.35 -13.75
N LEU A 238 -20.64 15.56 -13.29
CA LEU A 238 -20.70 14.11 -13.49
C LEU A 238 -21.80 13.80 -14.49
N THR A 239 -21.48 13.01 -15.50
CA THR A 239 -22.43 12.71 -16.58
C THR A 239 -22.34 11.24 -16.93
N SER A 240 -23.50 10.59 -17.11
CA SER A 240 -23.54 9.22 -17.62
C SER A 240 -23.13 9.19 -19.08
N VAL A 241 -22.14 8.35 -19.42
CA VAL A 241 -21.58 8.20 -20.76
C VAL A 241 -21.75 6.79 -21.34
N ASN A 242 -22.19 5.85 -20.51
CA ASN A 242 -22.73 4.55 -20.90
C ASN A 242 -23.72 4.10 -19.81
N ALA A 243 -24.86 3.55 -20.20
CA ALA A 243 -25.88 3.09 -19.27
C ALA A 243 -26.04 1.56 -19.25
N ASP A 244 -25.30 0.80 -20.06
CA ASP A 244 -25.62 -0.59 -20.38
C ASP A 244 -24.66 -1.62 -19.78
N LEU A 245 -23.35 -1.31 -19.77
CA LEU A 245 -22.34 -2.25 -19.28
C LEU A 245 -22.45 -2.41 -17.77
N LYS A 246 -22.41 -3.66 -17.30
CA LYS A 246 -22.62 -4.01 -15.88
C LYS A 246 -21.30 -4.33 -15.21
N GLU A 247 -21.04 -3.64 -14.11
CA GLU A 247 -19.89 -3.84 -13.24
C GLU A 247 -18.54 -3.86 -13.98
N CYS A 248 -18.14 -2.74 -14.57
CA CYS A 248 -16.82 -2.66 -15.23
C CYS A 248 -15.72 -2.50 -14.18
N ARG A 249 -14.94 -3.55 -13.91
CA ARG A 249 -13.86 -3.52 -12.90
C ARG A 249 -12.49 -3.17 -13.48
N GLY A 250 -12.37 -3.15 -14.79
CA GLY A 250 -11.19 -2.67 -15.50
C GLY A 250 -11.59 -1.68 -16.58
N LEU A 251 -10.93 -0.53 -16.62
CA LEU A 251 -11.07 0.50 -17.65
C LEU A 251 -9.69 0.86 -18.17
N LEU A 252 -9.55 0.98 -19.49
CA LEU A 252 -8.28 1.35 -20.11
C LEU A 252 -8.52 2.23 -21.33
N PHE A 253 -7.93 3.43 -21.34
CA PHE A 253 -7.76 4.19 -22.58
C PHE A 253 -6.48 3.74 -23.27
N ALA A 254 -6.63 3.16 -24.46
CA ALA A 254 -5.51 2.75 -25.30
C ALA A 254 -5.91 2.81 -26.78
N HIS A 255 -4.94 2.99 -27.67
CA HIS A 255 -5.16 2.95 -29.13
C HIS A 255 -6.29 3.85 -29.67
N GLY A 256 -6.64 4.93 -28.95
CA GLY A 256 -7.74 5.83 -29.31
C GLY A 256 -9.13 5.35 -28.90
N TYR A 257 -9.25 4.26 -28.15
CA TYR A 257 -10.50 3.67 -27.68
C TYR A 257 -10.54 3.61 -26.14
N LEU A 258 -11.76 3.41 -25.61
CA LEU A 258 -11.95 2.98 -24.23
C LEU A 258 -12.23 1.48 -24.23
N TYR A 259 -11.42 0.71 -23.52
CA TYR A 259 -11.67 -0.70 -23.25
C TYR A 259 -12.29 -0.85 -21.87
N ALA A 260 -13.26 -1.75 -21.77
CA ALA A 260 -13.97 -2.01 -20.51
C ALA A 260 -14.05 -3.52 -20.28
N ASN A 261 -13.52 -3.98 -19.14
CA ASN A 261 -13.67 -5.35 -18.69
C ASN A 261 -14.89 -5.45 -17.76
N ALA A 262 -16.02 -5.85 -18.34
CA ALA A 262 -17.32 -5.81 -17.67
C ALA A 262 -17.62 -7.15 -17.00
N ASN A 263 -17.58 -7.15 -15.67
CA ASN A 263 -17.70 -8.36 -14.87
C ASN A 263 -19.08 -9.00 -15.01
N ASN A 264 -20.15 -8.24 -14.84
CA ASN A 264 -21.53 -8.74 -14.92
C ASN A 264 -22.05 -8.83 -16.36
N SER A 265 -21.50 -8.06 -17.30
CA SER A 265 -21.73 -8.29 -18.74
C SER A 265 -20.87 -9.44 -19.30
N LYS A 266 -19.94 -10.00 -18.50
CA LYS A 266 -19.11 -11.18 -18.80
C LYS A 266 -18.19 -11.05 -20.01
N GLY A 267 -17.63 -9.86 -20.27
CA GLY A 267 -16.80 -9.70 -21.46
C GLY A 267 -15.86 -8.51 -21.43
N LEU A 268 -14.90 -8.55 -22.34
CA LEU A 268 -14.06 -7.41 -22.70
C LEU A 268 -14.71 -6.67 -23.87
N TYR A 269 -14.93 -5.38 -23.69
CA TYR A 269 -15.59 -4.50 -24.65
C TYR A 269 -14.65 -3.40 -25.12
N ARG A 270 -14.91 -2.89 -26.33
CA ARG A 270 -14.29 -1.69 -26.88
C ARG A 270 -15.38 -0.67 -27.20
N LEU A 271 -15.25 0.51 -26.61
CA LEU A 271 -16.11 1.65 -26.87
C LEU A 271 -15.40 2.59 -27.85
N SER A 272 -16.08 2.93 -28.95
CA SER A 272 -15.57 3.76 -30.04
C SER A 272 -16.61 4.77 -30.52
N ASP A 273 -16.22 5.65 -31.45
CA ASP A 273 -17.07 6.72 -31.99
C ASP A 273 -17.59 7.67 -30.89
N ARG A 274 -16.67 8.34 -30.19
CA ARG A 274 -17.01 9.27 -29.11
C ARG A 274 -17.78 10.48 -29.64
N GLN A 275 -18.88 10.80 -28.98
CA GLN A 275 -19.82 11.86 -29.35
C GLN A 275 -19.49 13.18 -28.63
N PRO A 276 -20.01 14.33 -29.10
CA PRO A 276 -19.78 15.63 -28.45
C PRO A 276 -20.22 15.71 -26.99
N ASP A 277 -21.22 14.90 -26.58
CA ASP A 277 -21.69 14.80 -25.20
C ASP A 277 -20.82 13.90 -24.31
N GLY A 278 -19.76 13.30 -24.87
CA GLY A 278 -18.82 12.42 -24.18
C GLY A 278 -19.17 10.94 -24.24
N SER A 279 -20.39 10.57 -24.68
CA SER A 279 -20.83 9.18 -24.84
C SER A 279 -20.14 8.48 -26.02
N TRP A 280 -20.28 7.16 -26.13
CA TRP A 280 -19.79 6.38 -27.27
C TRP A 280 -20.96 5.81 -28.05
N LYS A 281 -20.93 5.98 -29.37
CA LYS A 281 -21.97 5.43 -30.25
C LYS A 281 -21.85 3.92 -30.42
N THR A 282 -20.63 3.38 -30.36
CA THR A 282 -20.35 1.97 -30.68
C THR A 282 -19.73 1.29 -29.46
N VAL A 283 -20.31 0.14 -29.08
CA VAL A 283 -19.85 -0.72 -27.97
C VAL A 283 -19.71 -2.15 -28.50
N ASP A 284 -18.49 -2.51 -28.89
CA ASP A 284 -18.18 -3.83 -29.45
C ASP A 284 -17.81 -4.80 -28.34
N LEU A 285 -18.41 -5.99 -28.31
CA LEU A 285 -17.89 -7.11 -27.54
C LEU A 285 -16.68 -7.70 -28.28
N LEU A 286 -15.49 -7.61 -27.70
CA LEU A 286 -14.29 -8.24 -28.26
C LEU A 286 -14.24 -9.72 -27.94
N ARG A 287 -14.59 -10.08 -26.70
CA ARG A 287 -14.62 -11.48 -26.25
C ARG A 287 -15.45 -11.67 -25.00
N GLU A 288 -16.25 -12.73 -24.99
CA GLU A 288 -16.93 -13.23 -23.78
C GLU A 288 -15.97 -14.07 -22.92
N PHE A 289 -16.03 -13.87 -21.61
CA PHE A 289 -15.34 -14.66 -20.60
C PHE A 289 -16.40 -15.23 -19.65
N PRO A 290 -16.92 -16.45 -19.87
CA PRO A 290 -17.98 -17.02 -19.02
C PRO A 290 -17.48 -17.35 -17.61
N GLY A 291 -18.40 -17.68 -16.69
CA GLY A 291 -18.08 -17.96 -15.28
C GLY A 291 -18.85 -17.08 -14.29
N GLY A 292 -18.50 -17.20 -13.01
CA GLY A 292 -19.05 -16.42 -11.91
C GLY A 292 -18.56 -14.97 -11.89
N VAL A 293 -18.98 -14.22 -10.87
CA VAL A 293 -18.80 -12.76 -10.79
C VAL A 293 -18.12 -12.30 -9.48
N GLY A 294 -17.87 -13.20 -8.53
CA GLY A 294 -17.17 -12.87 -7.27
C GLY A 294 -15.72 -12.47 -7.51
N HIS A 295 -14.85 -13.47 -7.74
CA HIS A 295 -13.49 -13.26 -8.21
C HIS A 295 -13.51 -13.08 -9.73
N GLY A 296 -13.89 -11.88 -10.14
CA GLY A 296 -14.45 -11.57 -11.44
C GLY A 296 -13.46 -11.22 -12.54
N ARG A 297 -14.00 -10.62 -13.61
CA ARG A 297 -13.17 -9.97 -14.63
C ARG A 297 -12.75 -8.61 -14.09
N ASN A 298 -11.46 -8.43 -13.81
CA ASN A 298 -10.94 -7.28 -13.08
C ASN A 298 -10.17 -6.34 -14.03
N ASP A 299 -9.01 -5.86 -13.62
CA ASP A 299 -8.35 -4.70 -14.22
C ASP A 299 -7.77 -4.95 -15.62
N LEU A 300 -7.48 -3.84 -16.31
CA LEU A 300 -6.85 -3.78 -17.62
C LEU A 300 -5.57 -2.95 -17.57
N ALA A 301 -4.53 -3.38 -18.28
CA ALA A 301 -3.31 -2.59 -18.45
C ALA A 301 -2.83 -2.63 -19.89
N LEU A 302 -2.26 -1.51 -20.36
CA LEU A 302 -1.53 -1.50 -21.62
C LEU A 302 -0.08 -1.91 -21.35
N GLY A 303 0.36 -2.99 -21.98
CA GLY A 303 1.75 -3.44 -21.91
C GLY A 303 2.69 -2.59 -22.77
N PRO A 304 3.99 -2.60 -22.49
CA PRO A 304 5.00 -1.92 -23.30
C PRO A 304 5.13 -2.49 -24.71
N ASP A 305 4.66 -3.72 -24.92
CA ASP A 305 4.53 -4.38 -26.22
C ASP A 305 3.33 -3.88 -27.05
N GLY A 306 2.55 -2.95 -26.50
CA GLY A 306 1.36 -2.39 -27.14
C GLY A 306 0.16 -3.35 -27.14
N LEU A 307 0.18 -4.40 -26.32
CA LEU A 307 -0.95 -5.31 -26.12
C LEU A 307 -1.75 -4.93 -24.87
N ILE A 308 -3.04 -5.27 -24.89
CA ILE A 308 -3.95 -5.05 -23.76
C ILE A 308 -3.96 -6.30 -22.90
N TYR A 309 -3.58 -6.14 -21.64
CA TYR A 309 -3.59 -7.19 -20.64
C TYR A 309 -4.88 -7.11 -19.84
N SER A 310 -5.52 -8.25 -19.61
CA SER A 310 -6.77 -8.38 -18.87
C SER A 310 -6.64 -9.45 -17.81
N ILE A 311 -6.82 -9.07 -16.55
CA ILE A 311 -6.61 -9.94 -15.39
C ILE A 311 -7.93 -10.40 -14.79
N HIS A 312 -8.03 -11.70 -14.49
CA HIS A 312 -9.26 -12.35 -14.06
C HIS A 312 -9.05 -13.18 -12.80
N GLY A 313 -10.06 -13.23 -11.94
CA GLY A 313 -10.13 -14.13 -10.80
C GLY A 313 -10.57 -15.55 -11.17
N ASP A 314 -10.48 -16.43 -10.17
CA ASP A 314 -10.76 -17.87 -10.29
C ASP A 314 -12.23 -18.23 -10.52
N ALA A 315 -13.15 -17.27 -10.37
CA ALA A 315 -14.55 -17.48 -10.70
C ALA A 315 -14.80 -17.36 -12.21
N VAL A 316 -13.90 -16.73 -12.96
CA VAL A 316 -13.95 -16.65 -14.42
C VAL A 316 -13.41 -17.94 -15.01
N LYS A 317 -14.15 -18.53 -15.95
CA LYS A 317 -13.71 -19.76 -16.62
C LYS A 317 -12.48 -19.47 -17.47
N LEU A 318 -11.49 -20.34 -17.34
CA LEU A 318 -10.28 -20.27 -18.12
C LEU A 318 -10.64 -20.51 -19.62
N PRO A 319 -10.23 -19.64 -20.54
CA PRO A 319 -10.54 -19.80 -21.96
C PRO A 319 -9.77 -20.99 -22.56
N GLU A 320 -10.48 -21.87 -23.27
CA GLU A 320 -9.89 -23.06 -23.90
C GLU A 320 -9.85 -22.98 -25.44
N ALA A 321 -10.83 -22.30 -26.05
CA ALA A 321 -10.92 -22.11 -27.49
C ALA A 321 -10.34 -20.76 -27.94
N ASP A 322 -9.87 -20.68 -29.19
CA ASP A 322 -9.42 -19.44 -29.84
C ASP A 322 -8.47 -18.61 -28.97
N ILE A 323 -7.54 -19.30 -28.31
CA ILE A 323 -6.53 -18.67 -27.47
C ILE A 323 -5.20 -19.41 -27.58
N ARG A 324 -4.10 -18.66 -27.65
CA ARG A 324 -2.77 -19.24 -27.59
C ARG A 324 -2.31 -19.35 -26.14
N ASP A 325 -2.20 -20.57 -25.63
CA ASP A 325 -1.70 -20.81 -24.28
C ASP A 325 -0.17 -20.69 -24.22
N ARG A 326 0.34 -19.73 -23.43
CA ARG A 326 1.77 -19.53 -23.15
C ARG A 326 2.20 -20.14 -21.82
N THR A 327 1.27 -20.70 -21.05
CA THR A 327 1.58 -21.33 -19.77
C THR A 327 2.30 -22.66 -19.98
N SER A 328 2.97 -23.15 -18.92
CA SER A 328 3.69 -24.42 -18.97
C SER A 328 2.76 -25.57 -19.39
N PRO A 329 3.17 -26.45 -20.33
CA PRO A 329 2.39 -27.64 -20.66
C PRO A 329 2.30 -28.65 -19.51
N LEU A 330 3.15 -28.49 -18.48
CA LEU A 330 3.14 -29.31 -17.26
C LEU A 330 2.25 -28.75 -16.16
N ARG A 331 1.58 -27.61 -16.41
CA ARG A 331 0.70 -26.97 -15.44
C ARG A 331 -0.54 -27.83 -15.20
N ASP A 332 -0.95 -27.94 -13.94
CA ASP A 332 -2.26 -28.51 -13.62
C ASP A 332 -3.37 -27.59 -14.14
N ARG A 333 -4.28 -28.15 -14.94
CA ARG A 333 -5.39 -27.44 -15.61
C ARG A 333 -6.71 -27.63 -14.87
N THR A 334 -6.65 -27.72 -13.55
CA THR A 334 -7.82 -27.74 -12.68
C THR A 334 -8.68 -26.49 -12.87
N ALA A 335 -10.00 -26.66 -12.71
CA ALA A 335 -10.92 -25.53 -12.72
C ALA A 335 -10.65 -24.58 -11.54
N GLY A 336 -11.08 -23.33 -11.66
CA GLY A 336 -10.93 -22.34 -10.58
C GLY A 336 -9.54 -21.72 -10.54
N GLN A 337 -9.06 -21.23 -11.68
CA GLN A 337 -7.75 -20.61 -11.80
C GLN A 337 -7.91 -19.21 -12.39
N GLY A 338 -7.67 -18.20 -11.55
CA GLY A 338 -7.48 -16.83 -12.00
C GLY A 338 -6.30 -16.78 -12.96
N HIS A 339 -6.40 -15.88 -13.91
CA HIS A 339 -5.53 -15.89 -15.08
C HIS A 339 -5.31 -14.49 -15.65
N LEU A 340 -4.21 -14.37 -16.38
CA LEU A 340 -3.84 -13.19 -17.12
C LEU A 340 -3.85 -13.54 -18.61
N ILE A 341 -4.63 -12.81 -19.38
CA ILE A 341 -4.61 -12.88 -20.84
C ILE A 341 -4.10 -11.56 -21.41
N ARG A 342 -3.69 -11.58 -22.67
CA ARG A 342 -3.45 -10.38 -23.44
C ARG A 342 -4.04 -10.47 -24.84
N THR A 343 -4.34 -9.33 -25.43
CA THR A 343 -4.89 -9.22 -26.78
C THR A 343 -4.40 -7.98 -27.52
N ASP A 344 -4.52 -7.96 -28.83
CA ASP A 344 -4.24 -6.78 -29.65
C ASP A 344 -5.39 -5.77 -29.61
N LYS A 345 -5.17 -4.58 -30.19
CA LYS A 345 -6.15 -3.47 -30.15
C LYS A 345 -7.56 -3.83 -30.65
N ASP A 346 -7.66 -4.82 -31.53
CA ASP A 346 -8.92 -5.23 -32.17
C ASP A 346 -9.53 -6.49 -31.53
N GLY A 347 -8.88 -7.09 -30.53
CA GLY A 347 -9.35 -8.34 -29.94
C GLY A 347 -9.26 -9.53 -30.91
N SER A 348 -8.40 -9.46 -31.92
CA SER A 348 -8.29 -10.50 -32.95
C SER A 348 -7.40 -11.66 -32.51
N ARG A 349 -6.49 -11.43 -31.55
CA ARG A 349 -5.50 -12.40 -31.10
C ARG A 349 -5.35 -12.44 -29.59
N PHE A 350 -5.91 -13.47 -28.97
CA PHE A 350 -5.76 -13.69 -27.54
C PHE A 350 -4.65 -14.67 -27.19
N GLU A 351 -3.90 -14.36 -26.13
CA GLU A 351 -2.92 -15.26 -25.53
C GLU A 351 -3.17 -15.39 -24.02
N LEU A 352 -3.09 -16.61 -23.47
CA LEU A 352 -3.07 -16.86 -22.04
C LEU A 352 -1.63 -16.80 -21.55
N VAL A 353 -1.31 -15.82 -20.71
CA VAL A 353 0.05 -15.52 -20.27
C VAL A 353 0.38 -16.21 -18.95
N ALA A 354 -0.55 -16.16 -18.00
CA ALA A 354 -0.40 -16.78 -16.69
C ALA A 354 -1.75 -17.33 -16.19
N ALA A 355 -1.68 -18.35 -15.33
CA ALA A 355 -2.84 -18.95 -14.69
C ALA A 355 -2.44 -19.57 -13.34
N GLY A 356 -3.40 -19.70 -12.43
CA GLY A 356 -3.18 -20.18 -11.06
C GLY A 356 -3.30 -19.09 -9.99
N LEU A 357 -3.80 -17.92 -10.37
CA LEU A 357 -4.12 -16.83 -9.44
C LEU A 357 -5.45 -17.12 -8.73
N ARG A 358 -5.72 -16.46 -7.60
CA ARG A 358 -7.00 -16.56 -6.88
C ARG A 358 -7.96 -15.43 -7.25
N ASN A 359 -7.70 -14.22 -6.73
CA ASN A 359 -8.49 -13.02 -7.03
C ASN A 359 -7.59 -11.80 -7.27
N PRO A 360 -6.75 -11.81 -8.32
CA PRO A 360 -5.97 -10.65 -8.69
C PRO A 360 -6.91 -9.54 -9.17
N TYR A 361 -6.92 -8.39 -8.49
CA TYR A 361 -7.72 -7.25 -8.92
C TYR A 361 -6.99 -6.41 -9.96
N GLY A 362 -5.88 -5.77 -9.56
CA GLY A 362 -5.12 -4.83 -10.38
C GLY A 362 -3.98 -5.45 -11.17
N ILE A 363 -3.59 -4.80 -12.26
CA ILE A 363 -2.35 -5.07 -13.00
C ILE A 363 -1.67 -3.75 -13.38
N ALA A 364 -0.35 -3.69 -13.25
CA ALA A 364 0.44 -2.54 -13.68
C ALA A 364 1.79 -3.02 -14.20
N PHE A 365 2.35 -2.27 -15.15
CA PHE A 365 3.71 -2.46 -15.63
C PHE A 365 4.65 -1.47 -14.95
N HIS A 366 5.87 -1.90 -14.66
CA HIS A 366 6.94 -1.00 -14.30
C HIS A 366 7.26 -0.06 -15.46
N ARG A 367 7.79 1.13 -15.16
CA ARG A 367 8.15 2.12 -16.20
C ARG A 367 9.22 1.62 -17.16
N ASP A 368 10.03 0.67 -16.71
CA ASP A 368 11.09 0.04 -17.51
C ASP A 368 10.57 -1.13 -18.36
N GLY A 369 9.29 -1.48 -18.25
CA GLY A 369 8.62 -2.45 -19.11
C GLY A 369 8.43 -3.87 -18.53
N ASP A 370 8.84 -4.10 -17.28
CA ASP A 370 8.68 -5.39 -16.59
C ASP A 370 7.42 -5.47 -15.70
#